data_AF-A0A9N9KIV5-F1
#
_entry.id   AF-A0A9N9KIV5-F1
#
_cell.length_a   1.000
_cell.length_b   1.000
_cell.length_c   1.000
_cell.angle_alpha   90.00
_cell.angle_beta   90.00
_cell.angle_gamma   90.00
#
_symmetry.space_group_name_H-M   'P 1'
#
loop_
_entity.id
_entity.type
_entity.pdbx_description
1 polymer ?
#
loop_
_entity_poly.entity_id
_entity_poly.type
_entity_poly.pdbx_seq_one_letter_code
_entity_poly.pdbx_strand_id
1 'polypeptide(L)'
;NIKQRLQMLVKQANEDLLDVTPTHIITVTGEINEFEINYYDKQYNTILTFARIFTNQATSIAYQHMFNALFDLVKQFTNDSAKFNHIHRKGWTCIIGDLDIAQLTGLDEALALIDNSYTWEEHLIYIFKS
;
A
#
# COMPACT_ATOMS: atom_id res chain seq x y z
N ASN A 1 7.85 12.92 -19.28
CA ASN A 1 8.69 13.04 -18.07
C ASN A 1 8.26 11.95 -17.08
N ILE A 2 9.20 11.23 -16.43
CA ILE A 2 8.91 10.16 -15.45
C ILE A 2 7.91 10.61 -14.37
N LYS A 3 8.00 11.85 -13.90
CA LYS A 3 7.08 12.45 -12.92
C LYS A 3 5.63 12.44 -13.42
N GLN A 4 5.38 12.86 -14.66
CA GLN A 4 4.03 12.86 -15.25
C GLN A 4 3.49 11.43 -15.42
N ARG A 5 4.38 10.46 -15.70
CA ARG A 5 4.02 9.06 -15.88
C ARG A 5 3.64 8.39 -14.55
N LEU A 6 4.40 8.68 -13.49
CA LEU A 6 4.05 8.31 -12.12
C LEU A 6 2.72 8.95 -11.68
N GLN A 7 2.53 10.23 -11.98
CA GLN A 7 1.28 10.93 -11.67
C GLN A 7 0.06 10.31 -12.36
N MET A 8 0.19 9.91 -13.63
CA MET A 8 -0.88 9.19 -14.33
C MET A 8 -1.15 7.83 -13.71
N LEU A 9 -0.11 7.05 -13.40
CA LEU A 9 -0.29 5.71 -12.83
C LEU A 9 -0.92 5.73 -11.43
N VAL A 10 -0.52 6.66 -10.56
CA VAL A 10 -1.13 6.79 -9.23
C VAL A 10 -2.56 7.34 -9.34
N LYS A 11 -2.81 8.27 -10.27
CA LYS A 11 -4.18 8.73 -10.56
C LYS A 11 -5.06 7.58 -11.07
N GLN A 12 -4.51 6.72 -11.91
CA GLN A 12 -5.20 5.54 -12.45
C GLN A 12 -5.48 4.49 -11.37
N ALA A 13 -4.52 4.24 -10.47
CA ALA A 13 -4.74 3.41 -9.28
C ALA A 13 -5.80 3.98 -8.30
N ASN A 14 -5.99 5.31 -8.29
CA ASN A 14 -7.05 5.97 -7.50
C ASN A 14 -8.42 5.97 -8.20
N GLU A 15 -8.48 5.70 -9.52
CA GLU A 15 -9.69 5.77 -10.35
C GLU A 15 -10.21 4.38 -10.79
N ASP A 16 -9.34 3.36 -10.92
CA ASP A 16 -9.72 2.01 -11.36
C ASP A 16 -10.09 1.05 -10.20
N LEU A 17 -11.11 0.22 -10.44
CA LEU A 17 -11.65 -0.82 -9.55
C LEU A 17 -10.78 -2.10 -9.47
N LEU A 18 -9.47 -2.03 -9.75
CA LEU A 18 -8.62 -3.22 -9.97
C LEU A 18 -7.43 -3.29 -9.01
N ASP A 19 -7.17 -4.52 -8.55
CA ASP A 19 -6.24 -4.90 -7.48
C ASP A 19 -4.81 -4.33 -7.63
N VAL A 20 -4.34 -3.65 -6.57
CA VAL A 20 -2.93 -3.32 -6.34
C VAL A 20 -2.28 -4.53 -5.65
N THR A 21 -1.10 -4.95 -6.11
CA THR A 21 -0.47 -6.25 -5.80
C THR A 21 0.98 -6.05 -5.37
N PRO A 22 1.31 -5.92 -4.08
CA PRO A 22 2.68 -6.08 -3.57
C PRO A 22 3.31 -7.43 -3.93
N THR A 23 4.61 -7.46 -4.24
CA THR A 23 5.32 -8.72 -4.54
C THR A 23 6.80 -8.61 -4.15
N HIS A 24 7.27 -9.55 -3.33
CA HIS A 24 8.67 -9.88 -2.98
C HIS A 24 9.40 -9.08 -1.89
N ILE A 25 10.12 -9.84 -1.04
CA ILE A 25 11.07 -9.42 0.01
C ILE A 25 12.44 -10.04 -0.29
N ILE A 26 13.53 -9.26 -0.35
CA ILE A 26 14.92 -9.78 -0.40
C ILE A 26 15.75 -9.20 0.74
N THR A 27 16.48 -10.07 1.47
CA THR A 27 17.39 -9.71 2.56
C THR A 27 18.80 -9.39 2.06
N VAL A 28 19.43 -8.31 2.55
CA VAL A 28 20.86 -7.99 2.33
C VAL A 28 21.50 -7.54 3.64
N THR A 29 22.48 -8.33 4.14
CA THR A 29 23.37 -8.11 5.31
C THR A 29 22.84 -7.25 6.46
N GLY A 30 22.23 -7.93 7.43
CA GLY A 30 21.38 -7.38 8.50
C GLY A 30 19.95 -7.91 8.31
N GLU A 31 19.14 -8.03 9.38
CA GLU A 31 17.70 -8.30 9.23
C GLU A 31 17.01 -7.04 8.70
N ILE A 32 17.07 -6.84 7.39
CA ILE A 32 16.36 -5.79 6.67
C ILE A 32 15.16 -6.45 5.98
N ASN A 33 13.97 -5.99 6.32
CA ASN A 33 12.72 -6.29 5.64
C ASN A 33 12.52 -5.28 4.51
N GLU A 34 12.11 -5.79 3.35
CA GLU A 34 11.74 -5.00 2.18
C GLU A 34 10.22 -5.10 2.00
N PHE A 35 9.59 -3.98 1.70
CA PHE A 35 8.17 -3.87 1.40
C PHE A 35 8.01 -3.19 0.05
N GLU A 36 7.42 -3.90 -0.93
CA GLU A 36 7.17 -3.36 -2.25
C GLU A 36 5.70 -3.00 -2.45
N ILE A 37 5.44 -1.96 -3.23
CA ILE A 37 4.10 -1.58 -3.65
C ILE A 37 4.08 -1.67 -5.15
N ASN A 38 3.42 -2.70 -5.64
CA ASN A 38 3.36 -2.93 -7.07
C ASN A 38 1.94 -2.86 -7.61
N TYR A 39 1.84 -2.47 -8.86
CA TYR A 39 0.64 -2.54 -9.67
C TYR A 39 0.87 -3.49 -10.82
N TYR A 40 -0.07 -4.41 -11.00
CA TYR A 40 -0.04 -5.32 -12.12
C TYR A 40 -0.75 -4.69 -13.32
N ASP A 41 0.03 -4.29 -14.32
CA ASP A 41 -0.49 -3.81 -15.58
C ASP A 41 -0.90 -4.98 -16.47
N LYS A 42 -2.21 -5.24 -16.54
CA LYS A 42 -2.78 -6.33 -17.35
C LYS A 42 -2.56 -6.14 -18.86
N GLN A 43 -2.45 -4.90 -19.34
CA GLN A 43 -2.29 -4.63 -20.77
C GLN A 43 -0.90 -5.05 -21.24
N TYR A 44 0.13 -4.78 -20.44
CA TYR A 44 1.51 -5.13 -20.77
C TYR A 44 2.01 -6.38 -20.05
N ASN A 45 1.17 -7.04 -19.26
CA ASN A 45 1.48 -8.24 -18.48
C ASN A 45 2.75 -8.05 -17.64
N THR A 46 2.85 -6.89 -16.97
CA THR A 46 4.06 -6.48 -16.23
C THR A 46 3.72 -5.93 -14.85
N ILE A 47 4.66 -6.08 -13.92
CA ILE A 47 4.56 -5.51 -12.58
C ILE A 47 5.28 -4.15 -12.58
N LEU A 48 4.57 -3.11 -12.17
CA LEU A 48 5.09 -1.76 -11.97
C LEU A 48 5.25 -1.49 -10.47
N THR A 49 6.48 -1.38 -10.00
CA THR A 49 6.78 -0.99 -8.62
C THR A 49 6.68 0.53 -8.46
N PHE A 50 5.77 0.98 -7.61
CA PHE A 50 5.62 2.40 -7.26
C PHE A 50 6.50 2.82 -6.09
N ALA A 51 6.68 1.94 -5.11
CA ALA A 51 7.55 2.19 -3.98
C ALA A 51 8.20 0.90 -3.49
N ARG A 52 9.39 1.06 -2.93
CA ARG A 52 10.07 0.05 -2.12
C ARG A 52 10.48 0.70 -0.82
N ILE A 53 10.16 0.06 0.30
CA ILE A 53 10.49 0.53 1.63
C ILE A 53 11.38 -0.53 2.27
N PHE A 54 12.57 -0.11 2.70
CA PHE A 54 13.51 -0.98 3.42
C PHE A 54 13.49 -0.58 4.88
N THR A 55 13.29 -1.54 5.77
CA THR A 55 13.27 -1.33 7.22
C THR A 55 14.08 -2.40 7.91
N ASN A 56 14.77 -2.06 8.99
CA ASN A 56 15.35 -3.05 9.91
C ASN A 56 14.50 -3.22 11.18
N GLN A 57 13.28 -2.68 11.19
CA GLN A 57 12.33 -2.74 12.28
C GLN A 57 11.06 -3.46 11.80
N ALA A 58 10.73 -4.58 12.44
CA ALA A 58 9.53 -5.38 12.19
C ALA A 58 8.50 -5.18 13.31
N THR A 59 8.18 -3.93 13.64
CA THR A 59 7.20 -3.58 14.69
C THR A 59 5.97 -2.95 14.08
N SER A 60 4.81 -3.08 14.71
CA SER A 60 3.57 -2.47 14.24
C SER A 60 3.69 -0.96 14.07
N ILE A 61 4.35 -0.27 15.01
CA ILE A 61 4.62 1.18 14.95
C ILE A 61 5.47 1.53 13.73
N ALA A 62 6.52 0.75 13.44
CA ALA A 62 7.34 0.97 12.26
C ALA A 62 6.51 0.77 10.98
N TYR A 63 5.70 -0.28 10.91
CA TYR A 63 4.79 -0.52 9.78
C TYR A 63 3.75 0.60 9.62
N GLN A 64 3.14 1.07 10.70
CA GLN A 64 2.21 2.20 10.69
C GLN A 64 2.87 3.45 10.09
N HIS A 65 4.07 3.81 10.56
CA HIS A 65 4.81 4.94 10.01
C HIS A 65 5.13 4.76 8.52
N MET A 66 5.47 3.56 8.09
CA MET A 66 5.73 3.25 6.67
C MET A 66 4.46 3.40 5.82
N PHE A 67 3.31 2.90 6.28
CA PHE A 67 2.03 3.07 5.58
C PHE A 67 1.59 4.53 5.52
N ASN A 68 1.72 5.28 6.62
CA ASN A 68 1.42 6.71 6.63
C ASN A 68 2.32 7.49 5.66
N ALA A 69 3.62 7.23 5.67
CA ALA A 69 4.57 7.86 4.75
C ALA A 69 4.22 7.56 3.28
N LEU A 70 3.77 6.33 2.99
CA LEU A 70 3.26 5.97 1.69
C LEU A 70 2.00 6.77 1.31
N PHE A 71 1.00 6.84 2.19
CA PHE A 71 -0.25 7.53 1.90
C PHE A 71 -0.02 9.03 1.69
N ASP A 72 0.88 9.62 2.47
CA ASP A 72 1.35 11.00 2.28
C ASP A 72 2.06 11.18 0.94
N LEU A 73 2.89 10.23 0.54
CA LEU A 73 3.59 10.26 -0.75
C LEU A 73 2.59 10.22 -1.91
N VAL A 74 1.56 9.37 -1.83
CA VAL A 74 0.44 9.35 -2.79
C VAL A 74 -0.23 10.72 -2.87
N LYS A 75 -0.49 11.35 -1.72
CA LYS A 75 -1.05 12.71 -1.65
C LYS A 75 -0.14 13.74 -2.30
N GLN A 76 1.15 13.70 -2.04
CA GLN A 76 2.12 14.64 -2.61
C GLN A 76 2.22 14.51 -4.13
N PHE A 77 2.22 13.28 -4.66
CA PHE A 77 2.37 13.07 -6.10
C PHE A 77 1.09 13.37 -6.88
N THR A 78 -0.08 13.01 -6.36
CA THR A 78 -1.36 13.14 -7.08
C THR A 78 -2.20 14.35 -6.69
N ASN A 79 -1.83 15.02 -5.59
CA ASN A 79 -2.64 16.02 -4.91
C ASN A 79 -3.99 15.46 -4.36
N ASP A 80 -4.16 14.13 -4.34
CA ASP A 80 -5.34 13.44 -3.82
C ASP A 80 -4.92 12.38 -2.78
N SER A 81 -5.69 12.22 -1.71
CA SER A 81 -5.32 11.27 -0.65
C SER A 81 -5.44 9.84 -1.17
N ALA A 82 -4.69 8.91 -0.59
CA ALA A 82 -4.89 7.49 -0.87
C ALA A 82 -6.35 7.11 -0.57
N LYS A 83 -7.00 6.43 -1.52
CA LYS A 83 -8.40 6.00 -1.38
C LYS A 83 -8.45 4.50 -1.40
N PHE A 84 -9.37 3.99 -0.60
CA PHE A 84 -9.60 2.57 -0.42
C PHE A 84 -11.03 2.25 -0.78
N ASN A 85 -11.22 1.21 -1.58
CA ASN A 85 -12.52 0.93 -2.17
C ASN A 85 -13.60 0.62 -1.12
N HIS A 86 -13.26 -0.06 -0.02
CA HIS A 86 -14.22 -0.37 1.04
C HIS A 86 -14.68 0.88 1.82
N ILE A 87 -13.80 1.86 1.98
CA ILE A 87 -14.11 3.12 2.68
C ILE A 87 -14.78 4.13 1.73
N HIS A 88 -14.21 4.31 0.54
CA HIS A 88 -14.53 5.44 -0.36
C HIS A 88 -15.32 5.04 -1.62
N ARG A 89 -15.59 3.74 -1.82
CA ARG A 89 -16.19 3.17 -3.04
C ARG A 89 -15.37 3.42 -4.32
N LYS A 90 -14.07 3.69 -4.15
CA LYS A 90 -13.06 3.85 -5.21
C LYS A 90 -11.65 3.74 -4.64
N GLY A 91 -10.65 3.57 -5.51
CA GLY A 91 -9.26 3.42 -5.15
C GLY A 91 -8.89 1.97 -4.84
N TRP A 92 -7.89 1.77 -3.99
CA TRP A 92 -7.23 0.48 -3.80
C TRP A 92 -8.20 -0.57 -3.26
N THR A 93 -8.27 -1.70 -3.96
CA THR A 93 -9.09 -2.87 -3.57
C THR A 93 -8.28 -3.91 -2.80
N CYS A 94 -6.95 -3.81 -2.81
CA CYS A 94 -6.08 -4.78 -2.16
C CYS A 94 -4.71 -4.18 -1.79
N ILE A 95 -4.17 -4.65 -0.67
CA ILE A 95 -2.76 -4.60 -0.27
C ILE A 95 -2.36 -6.04 0.02
N ILE A 96 -1.26 -6.48 -0.58
CA ILE A 96 -0.68 -7.81 -0.36
C ILE A 96 0.50 -7.66 0.61
N GLY A 97 0.63 -8.59 1.53
CA GLY A 97 1.76 -8.60 2.45
C GLY A 97 2.02 -10.00 2.98
N ASP A 98 3.09 -10.13 3.76
CA ASP A 98 3.62 -11.43 4.17
C ASP A 98 2.87 -12.05 5.37
N LEU A 99 1.61 -11.64 5.59
CA LEU A 99 0.75 -12.07 6.72
C LEU A 99 1.42 -11.91 8.10
N ASP A 100 2.43 -11.04 8.23
CA ASP A 100 3.06 -10.74 9.51
C ASP A 100 2.08 -9.94 10.39
N ILE A 101 1.88 -10.38 11.63
CA ILE A 101 0.95 -9.75 12.58
C ILE A 101 1.33 -8.28 12.79
N ALA A 102 2.63 -7.97 12.90
CA ALA A 102 3.07 -6.59 13.09
C ALA A 102 2.72 -5.72 11.87
N GLN A 103 2.83 -6.27 10.66
CA GLN A 103 2.44 -5.60 9.42
C GLN A 103 0.92 -5.38 9.35
N LEU A 104 0.13 -6.39 9.72
CA LEU A 104 -1.33 -6.29 9.79
C LEU A 104 -1.78 -5.21 10.77
N THR A 105 -1.22 -5.21 11.98
CA THR A 105 -1.50 -4.20 13.00
C THR A 105 -1.08 -2.81 12.55
N GLY A 106 0.10 -2.67 11.94
CA GLY A 106 0.55 -1.37 11.44
C GLY A 106 -0.31 -0.83 10.30
N LEU A 107 -0.82 -1.71 9.42
CA LEU A 107 -1.76 -1.32 8.36
C LEU A 107 -3.09 -0.85 8.96
N ASP A 108 -3.65 -1.61 9.90
CA ASP A 108 -4.87 -1.24 10.59
C ASP A 108 -4.74 0.13 11.28
N GLU A 109 -3.69 0.32 12.08
CA GLU A 109 -3.45 1.59 12.78
C GLU A 109 -3.29 2.78 11.81
N ALA A 110 -2.83 2.54 10.58
CA ALA A 110 -2.75 3.57 9.54
C ALA A 110 -4.13 3.84 8.88
N LEU A 111 -4.93 2.79 8.66
CA LEU A 111 -6.28 2.90 8.10
C LEU A 111 -7.26 3.56 9.08
N ALA A 112 -7.13 3.28 10.38
CA ALA A 112 -7.95 3.88 11.43
C ALA A 112 -7.78 5.41 11.53
N LEU A 113 -6.63 5.95 11.10
CA LEU A 113 -6.41 7.40 10.97
C LEU A 113 -7.17 8.01 9.79
N ILE A 114 -7.53 7.20 8.79
CA ILE A 114 -8.25 7.62 7.58
C ILE A 114 -9.76 7.48 7.79
N ASP A 115 -10.20 6.36 8.36
CA ASP A 115 -11.59 6.12 8.72
C ASP A 115 -11.66 5.20 9.93
N ASN A 116 -12.33 5.63 11.00
CA ASN A 116 -12.45 4.87 12.24
C ASN A 116 -13.82 4.19 12.39
N SER A 117 -14.59 4.10 11.30
CA SER A 117 -15.95 3.54 11.33
C SER A 117 -15.99 2.01 11.21
N TYR A 118 -14.87 1.39 10.81
CA TYR A 118 -14.69 -0.04 10.72
C TYR A 118 -13.81 -0.57 11.86
N THR A 119 -14.00 -1.83 12.25
CA THR A 119 -13.03 -2.52 13.10
C THR A 119 -11.79 -2.93 12.30
N TRP A 120 -10.73 -3.29 13.02
CA TRP A 120 -9.48 -3.74 12.41
C TRP A 120 -9.67 -5.01 11.58
N GLU A 121 -10.50 -5.96 12.04
CA GLU A 121 -10.84 -7.16 11.27
C GLU A 121 -11.58 -6.80 9.98
N GLU A 122 -12.52 -5.84 10.05
CA GLU A 122 -13.28 -5.41 8.88
C GLU A 122 -12.37 -4.75 7.85
N HIS A 123 -11.49 -3.84 8.27
CA HIS A 123 -10.51 -3.24 7.37
C HIS A 123 -9.66 -4.30 6.67
N LEU A 124 -9.09 -5.24 7.43
CA LEU A 124 -8.21 -6.27 6.87
C LEU A 124 -8.97 -7.23 5.94
N ILE A 125 -10.20 -7.64 6.26
CA ILE A 125 -11.02 -8.50 5.38
C ILE A 125 -11.23 -7.86 4.01
N TYR A 126 -11.41 -6.55 3.96
CA TYR A 126 -11.71 -5.86 2.71
C TYR A 126 -10.48 -5.57 1.85
N ILE A 127 -9.30 -5.43 2.47
CA ILE A 127 -8.13 -4.91 1.77
C ILE A 127 -6.91 -5.81 1.82
N PHE A 128 -6.69 -6.59 2.87
CA PHE A 128 -5.48 -7.38 2.99
C PHE A 128 -5.66 -8.74 2.32
N LYS A 129 -4.75 -9.07 1.40
CA LYS A 129 -4.66 -10.42 0.81
C LYS A 129 -3.25 -10.97 1.01
N SER A 130 -3.14 -12.29 1.04
CA SER A 130 -1.88 -13.03 1.07
C SER A 130 -1.63 -13.73 -0.26
#